data_AF-A0A3N5W0I5-F1
#
_entry.id   AF-A0A3N5W0I5-F1
#
_cell.length_a   1.000
_cell.length_b   1.000
_cell.length_c   1.000
_cell.angle_alpha   90.00
_cell.angle_beta   90.00
_cell.angle_gamma   90.00
#
_symmetry.space_group_name_H-M   'P 1'
#
loop_
_entity.id
_entity.type
_entity.pdbx_description
1 polymer ?
#
loop_
_entity_poly.entity_id
_entity_poly.type
_entity_poly.pdbx_seq_one_letter_code
_entity_poly.pdbx_strand_id
1 'polypeptide(L)'
;MAEIDGNSSGKNSERKIDLDFIMELLKKETQIPKIQGISPDIYKKIAQLIKELSIQKYEDLELDVHHELIRLLVLSTKSLIELRTRKLLENSTGNLSSTSLSTDDYSKLTDEEKYIFEEERKVSQRKNLIKQSLIDGNVNNLDSISRIIRSKMIIIRFLESTDQ
;
A
#
# COMPACT_ATOMS: atom_id res chain seq x y z
N MET A 1 -41.02 -41.38 -18.52
CA MET A 1 -41.45 -40.63 -17.33
C MET A 1 -40.20 -40.02 -16.71
N ALA A 2 -40.12 -38.69 -16.75
CA ALA A 2 -39.21 -37.76 -16.05
C ALA A 2 -37.68 -37.95 -16.11
N GLU A 3 -37.04 -37.01 -16.81
CA GLU A 3 -35.68 -36.50 -16.59
C GLU A 3 -35.50 -35.99 -15.15
N ILE A 4 -34.31 -36.15 -14.57
CA ILE A 4 -33.75 -35.16 -13.64
C ILE A 4 -32.27 -34.99 -13.98
N ASP A 5 -32.03 -33.95 -14.77
CA ASP A 5 -30.75 -33.29 -14.91
C ASP A 5 -30.50 -32.44 -13.65
N GLY A 6 -29.30 -32.52 -13.10
CA GLY A 6 -28.95 -31.93 -11.80
C GLY A 6 -27.57 -31.30 -11.81
N ASN A 7 -27.27 -30.55 -12.88
CA ASN A 7 -26.08 -29.75 -13.05
C ASN A 7 -26.02 -28.62 -11.99
N SER A 8 -25.33 -28.87 -10.87
CA SER A 8 -24.94 -27.83 -9.91
C SER A 8 -23.77 -27.02 -10.48
N SER A 9 -24.08 -26.10 -11.38
CA SER A 9 -23.15 -25.04 -11.75
C SER A 9 -23.06 -24.06 -10.59
N GLY A 10 -22.01 -24.22 -9.77
CA GLY A 10 -21.58 -23.23 -8.79
C GLY A 10 -21.20 -21.93 -9.49
N LYS A 11 -22.18 -21.05 -9.71
CA LYS A 11 -21.94 -19.65 -10.06
C LYS A 11 -21.29 -18.96 -8.87
N ASN A 12 -19.96 -18.92 -8.85
CA ASN A 12 -19.24 -17.88 -8.13
C ASN A 12 -19.68 -16.54 -8.73
N SER A 13 -20.65 -15.88 -8.10
CA SER A 13 -20.94 -14.48 -8.42
C SER A 13 -19.70 -13.68 -8.00
N GLU A 14 -18.85 -13.34 -8.95
CA GLU A 14 -17.84 -12.30 -8.72
C GLU A 14 -18.58 -11.05 -8.27
N ARG A 15 -18.50 -10.73 -6.97
CA ARG A 15 -19.09 -9.49 -6.47
C ARG A 15 -18.46 -8.36 -7.25
N LYS A 16 -19.28 -7.61 -7.98
CA LYS A 16 -18.85 -6.42 -8.70
C LYS A 16 -18.21 -5.48 -7.67
N ILE A 17 -17.01 -5.01 -7.96
CA ILE A 17 -16.39 -3.98 -7.12
C ILE A 17 -17.04 -2.66 -7.47
N ASP A 18 -17.60 -2.02 -6.45
CA ASP A 18 -18.23 -0.71 -6.49
C ASP A 18 -17.85 0.08 -5.22
N LEU A 19 -18.35 1.31 -5.11
CA LEU A 19 -18.06 2.17 -3.97
C LEU A 19 -18.57 1.57 -2.65
N ASP A 20 -19.75 0.95 -2.66
CA ASP A 20 -20.36 0.35 -1.47
C ASP A 20 -19.50 -0.81 -0.94
N PHE A 21 -18.97 -1.64 -1.84
CA PHE A 21 -18.04 -2.70 -1.47
C PHE A 21 -16.76 -2.17 -0.81
N ILE A 22 -16.14 -1.12 -1.38
CA ILE A 22 -14.93 -0.51 -0.81
C ILE A 22 -15.23 0.10 0.56
N MET A 23 -16.39 0.74 0.71
CA MET A 23 -16.83 1.32 1.98
C MET A 23 -17.10 0.24 3.04
N GLU A 24 -17.69 -0.90 2.64
CA GLU A 24 -17.88 -2.05 3.53
C GLU A 24 -16.54 -2.66 3.97
N LEU A 25 -15.57 -2.78 3.06
CA LEU A 25 -14.20 -3.19 3.40
C LEU A 25 -13.56 -2.24 4.41
N LEU A 26 -13.63 -0.94 4.16
CA LEU A 26 -13.08 0.08 5.06
C LEU A 26 -13.74 0.03 6.44
N LYS A 27 -15.07 -0.15 6.49
CA LYS A 27 -15.82 -0.31 7.74
C LYS A 27 -15.35 -1.54 8.52
N LYS A 28 -15.24 -2.70 7.85
CA LYS A 28 -14.74 -3.93 8.49
C LYS A 28 -13.32 -3.78 9.01
N GLU A 29 -12.46 -3.17 8.21
CA GLU A 29 -11.09 -2.87 8.61
C GLU A 29 -11.06 -1.91 9.80
N THR A 30 -11.97 -0.94 9.90
CA THR A 30 -12.01 -0.04 11.07
C THR A 30 -12.47 -0.78 12.35
N GLN A 31 -13.41 -1.72 12.23
CA GLN A 31 -14.01 -2.41 13.37
C GLN A 31 -13.14 -3.52 13.95
N ILE A 32 -12.34 -4.19 13.11
CA ILE A 32 -11.54 -5.34 13.56
C ILE A 32 -10.08 -4.90 13.77
N PRO A 33 -9.51 -5.02 14.98
CA PRO A 33 -8.14 -4.54 15.24
C PRO A 33 -7.06 -5.24 14.40
N LYS A 34 -7.24 -6.53 14.12
CA LYS A 34 -6.31 -7.32 13.31
C LYS A 34 -6.52 -7.09 11.81
N ILE A 35 -5.44 -7.16 11.05
CA ILE A 35 -5.50 -7.03 9.60
C ILE A 35 -6.34 -8.16 9.00
N GLN A 36 -7.29 -7.78 8.15
CA GLN A 36 -8.16 -8.74 7.48
C GLN A 36 -7.54 -9.22 6.17
N GLY A 37 -7.84 -10.46 5.79
CA GLY A 37 -7.53 -10.95 4.44
C GLY A 37 -8.45 -10.25 3.43
N ILE A 38 -7.86 -9.62 2.42
CA ILE A 38 -8.58 -9.05 1.29
C ILE A 38 -8.15 -9.75 -0.01
N SER A 39 -8.96 -9.61 -1.06
CA SER A 39 -8.63 -10.17 -2.37
C SER A 39 -7.27 -9.62 -2.85
N PRO A 40 -6.33 -10.44 -3.31
CA PRO A 40 -4.99 -9.98 -3.72
C PRO A 40 -5.05 -8.98 -4.89
N ASP A 41 -6.04 -9.13 -5.79
CA ASP A 41 -6.20 -8.23 -6.93
C ASP A 41 -7.10 -7.01 -6.67
N ILE A 42 -7.44 -6.72 -5.41
CA ILE A 42 -8.38 -5.65 -5.05
C ILE A 42 -7.96 -4.29 -5.63
N TYR A 43 -6.69 -3.90 -5.48
CA TYR A 43 -6.20 -2.61 -5.97
C TYR A 43 -6.20 -2.55 -7.51
N LYS A 44 -5.90 -3.66 -8.18
CA LYS A 44 -5.98 -3.76 -9.65
C LYS A 44 -7.42 -3.61 -10.13
N LYS A 45 -8.37 -4.28 -9.47
CA LYS A 45 -9.79 -4.20 -9.84
C LYS A 45 -10.37 -2.80 -9.56
N ILE A 46 -9.96 -2.13 -8.49
CA ILE A 46 -10.34 -0.73 -8.23
C ILE A 46 -9.76 0.20 -9.30
N ALA A 47 -8.48 0.02 -9.68
CA ALA A 47 -7.85 0.80 -10.74
C ALA A 47 -8.57 0.59 -12.09
N GLN A 48 -9.01 -0.63 -12.37
CA GLN A 48 -9.81 -0.94 -13.55
C GLN A 48 -11.18 -0.24 -13.51
N LEU A 49 -11.89 -0.28 -12.37
CA LEU A 49 -13.15 0.45 -12.19
C LEU A 49 -12.98 1.95 -12.45
N ILE A 50 -11.95 2.56 -11.86
CA ILE A 50 -11.64 3.98 -12.07
C ILE A 50 -11.35 4.27 -13.55
N LYS A 51 -10.58 3.40 -14.21
CA LYS A 51 -10.28 3.52 -15.64
C LYS A 51 -11.56 3.48 -16.49
N GLU A 52 -12.43 2.50 -16.25
CA GLU A 52 -13.71 2.37 -16.95
C GLU A 52 -14.58 3.63 -16.76
N LEU A 53 -14.67 4.13 -15.53
CA LEU A 53 -15.38 5.38 -15.22
C LEU A 53 -14.73 6.62 -15.87
N SER A 54 -13.43 6.62 -16.12
CA SER A 54 -12.73 7.78 -16.70
C SER A 54 -12.80 7.87 -18.23
N ILE A 55 -12.99 6.74 -18.91
CA ILE A 55 -12.96 6.67 -20.40
C ILE A 55 -14.33 7.00 -21.00
N GLN A 56 -15.38 6.75 -20.24
CA GLN A 56 -16.74 6.97 -20.69
C GLN A 56 -16.99 8.47 -20.88
N LYS A 57 -17.56 8.82 -22.04
CA LYS A 57 -17.86 10.21 -22.38
C LYS A 57 -19.15 10.61 -21.69
N TYR A 58 -19.06 11.52 -20.73
CA TYR A 58 -20.18 12.13 -20.04
C TYR A 58 -20.29 13.60 -20.44
N GLU A 59 -21.51 14.13 -20.42
CA GLU A 59 -21.80 15.52 -20.78
C GLU A 59 -22.30 16.29 -19.55
N ASP A 60 -21.96 17.58 -19.49
CA ASP A 60 -22.44 18.56 -18.52
C ASP A 60 -22.46 18.04 -17.06
N LEU A 61 -23.65 17.98 -16.44
CA LEU A 61 -23.85 17.60 -15.04
C LEU A 61 -23.45 16.14 -14.75
N GLU A 62 -23.58 15.26 -15.74
CA GLU A 62 -23.21 13.85 -15.57
C GLU A 62 -21.70 13.72 -15.37
N LEU A 63 -20.90 14.51 -16.10
CA LEU A 63 -19.45 14.56 -15.94
C LEU A 63 -19.04 14.95 -14.52
N ASP A 64 -19.70 15.95 -13.93
CA ASP A 64 -19.41 16.40 -12.57
C ASP A 64 -19.72 15.32 -11.52
N VAL A 65 -20.86 14.63 -11.66
CA VAL A 65 -21.23 13.51 -10.77
C VAL A 65 -20.22 12.36 -10.89
N HIS A 66 -19.79 12.02 -12.11
CA HIS A 66 -18.80 10.98 -12.34
C HIS A 66 -17.42 11.33 -11.80
N HIS A 67 -16.98 12.59 -11.90
CA HIS A 67 -15.75 13.05 -11.27
C HIS A 67 -15.80 12.90 -9.73
N GLU A 68 -16.90 13.28 -9.09
CA GLU A 68 -17.06 13.10 -7.64
C GLU A 68 -17.11 11.62 -7.25
N LEU A 69 -17.72 10.75 -8.06
CA LEU A 69 -17.69 9.30 -7.85
C LEU A 69 -16.25 8.76 -7.89
N ILE A 70 -15.46 9.13 -8.90
CA ILE A 70 -14.05 8.74 -9.00
C ILE A 70 -13.26 9.26 -7.78
N ARG A 71 -13.49 10.51 -7.38
CA ARG A 71 -12.85 11.11 -6.23
C ARG A 71 -13.15 10.33 -4.94
N LEU A 72 -14.41 9.92 -4.73
CA LEU A 72 -14.82 9.10 -3.59
C LEU A 72 -14.18 7.71 -3.60
N LEU A 73 -14.09 7.06 -4.77
CA LEU A 73 -13.40 5.77 -4.93
C LEU A 73 -11.92 5.89 -4.56
N VAL A 74 -11.23 6.92 -5.06
CA VAL A 74 -9.83 7.20 -4.76
C VAL A 74 -9.64 7.48 -3.27
N LEU A 75 -10.47 8.35 -2.68
CA LEU A 75 -10.38 8.71 -1.27
C LEU A 75 -10.60 7.49 -0.35
N SER A 76 -11.60 6.67 -0.65
CA SER A 76 -11.92 5.47 0.14
C SER A 76 -10.79 4.45 0.04
N THR A 77 -10.25 4.24 -1.16
CA THR A 77 -9.13 3.30 -1.39
C THR A 77 -7.85 3.78 -0.71
N LYS A 78 -7.54 5.08 -0.80
CA LYS A 78 -6.41 5.69 -0.09
C LYS A 78 -6.54 5.49 1.42
N SER A 79 -7.74 5.75 1.96
CA SER A 79 -8.03 5.58 3.38
C SER A 79 -7.86 4.12 3.82
N LEU A 80 -8.27 3.16 2.98
CA LEU A 80 -8.08 1.74 3.23
C LEU A 80 -6.60 1.36 3.31
N ILE A 81 -5.79 1.82 2.35
CA ILE A 81 -4.34 1.59 2.33
C ILE A 81 -3.71 2.18 3.60
N GLU A 82 -3.99 3.44 3.92
CA GLU A 82 -3.42 4.11 5.09
C GLU A 82 -3.80 3.42 6.41
N LEU A 83 -5.06 2.99 6.54
CA LEU A 83 -5.54 2.28 7.72
C LEU A 83 -4.80 0.94 7.89
N ARG A 84 -4.66 0.19 6.81
CA ARG A 84 -3.98 -1.12 6.83
C ARG A 84 -2.49 -0.96 7.11
N THR A 85 -1.80 -0.01 6.48
CA THR A 85 -0.40 0.31 6.78
C THR A 85 -0.20 0.70 8.24
N ARG A 86 -1.08 1.53 8.81
CA ARG A 86 -0.99 1.91 10.23
C ARG A 86 -1.08 0.71 11.16
N LYS A 87 -2.00 -0.22 10.90
CA LYS A 87 -2.12 -1.46 11.68
C LYS A 87 -0.90 -2.35 11.58
N LEU A 88 -0.27 -2.42 10.41
CA LEU A 88 0.97 -3.17 10.24
C LEU A 88 2.09 -2.60 11.10
N LEU A 89 2.18 -1.27 11.15
CA LEU A 89 3.17 -0.57 11.97
C LEU A 89 2.87 -0.72 13.46
N GLU A 90 1.63 -0.52 13.91
CA GLU A 90 1.23 -0.66 15.32
C GLU A 90 1.40 -2.08 15.85
N ASN A 91 1.12 -3.11 15.06
CA ASN A 91 1.37 -4.50 15.47
C ASN A 91 2.87 -4.84 15.55
N SER A 92 3.73 -4.04 14.90
CA SER A 92 5.19 -4.22 14.92
C SER A 92 5.90 -3.49 16.06
N THR A 93 5.26 -2.53 16.73
CA THR A 93 5.89 -1.72 17.80
C THR A 93 5.92 -2.40 19.17
N GLY A 94 5.26 -3.55 19.34
CA GLY A 94 5.27 -4.32 20.58
C GLY A 94 6.63 -4.95 20.95
N ASN A 95 7.57 -5.05 20.00
CA ASN A 95 8.94 -5.49 20.24
C ASN A 95 9.92 -4.57 19.52
N LEU A 96 10.64 -3.75 20.28
CA LEU A 96 11.56 -2.70 19.83
C LEU A 96 12.79 -3.20 19.02
N SER A 97 12.82 -4.47 18.64
CA SER A 97 13.96 -5.12 17.98
C SER A 97 13.60 -5.98 16.76
N SER A 98 12.33 -6.16 16.43
CA SER A 98 11.97 -6.89 15.21
C SER A 98 10.68 -6.37 14.61
N THR A 99 10.79 -5.74 13.45
CA THR A 99 9.73 -5.49 12.47
C THR A 99 9.24 -6.84 11.88
N SER A 100 8.97 -7.83 12.74
CA SER A 100 8.57 -9.17 12.35
C SER A 100 7.06 -9.22 12.40
N LEU A 101 6.43 -9.01 11.24
CA LEU A 101 5.04 -9.35 11.05
C LEU A 101 4.85 -10.86 11.28
N SER A 102 3.73 -11.28 11.86
CA SER A 102 3.41 -12.71 11.91
C SER A 102 3.26 -13.25 10.48
N THR A 103 3.65 -14.51 10.24
CA THR A 103 3.48 -15.14 8.91
C THR A 103 2.02 -15.09 8.47
N ASP A 104 1.09 -15.23 9.42
CA ASP A 104 -0.35 -15.14 9.20
C ASP A 104 -0.76 -13.75 8.71
N ASP A 105 -0.26 -12.68 9.32
CA ASP A 105 -0.60 -11.32 8.90
C ASP A 105 0.05 -10.95 7.57
N TYR A 106 1.26 -11.46 7.30
CA TYR A 106 1.93 -11.27 6.01
C TYR A 106 1.17 -11.95 4.87
N SER A 107 0.56 -13.11 5.13
CA SER A 107 -0.24 -13.85 4.14
C SER A 107 -1.52 -13.11 3.73
N LYS A 108 -2.02 -12.21 4.59
CA LYS A 108 -3.26 -11.43 4.37
C LYS A 108 -3.03 -10.14 3.58
N LEU A 109 -1.77 -9.82 3.28
CA LEU A 109 -1.39 -8.64 2.51
C LEU A 109 -1.47 -8.90 1.01
N THR A 110 -1.86 -7.86 0.28
CA THR A 110 -1.67 -7.84 -1.17
C THR A 110 -0.20 -7.62 -1.51
N ASP A 111 0.18 -7.86 -2.76
CA ASP A 111 1.58 -7.68 -3.17
C ASP A 111 1.98 -6.20 -3.18
N GLU A 112 1.05 -5.29 -3.46
CA GLU A 112 1.26 -3.84 -3.34
C GLU A 112 1.51 -3.43 -1.88
N GLU A 113 0.82 -4.04 -0.91
CA GLU A 113 1.04 -3.81 0.52
C GLU A 113 2.36 -4.40 0.99
N LYS A 114 2.72 -5.60 0.54
CA LYS A 114 4.02 -6.22 0.81
C LYS A 114 5.16 -5.37 0.28
N TYR A 115 5.01 -4.78 -0.91
CA TYR A 115 5.98 -3.87 -1.50
C TYR A 115 6.25 -2.66 -0.58
N ILE A 116 5.20 -2.02 -0.07
CA ILE A 116 5.32 -0.90 0.87
C ILE A 116 6.01 -1.37 2.16
N PHE A 117 5.53 -2.47 2.75
CA PHE A 117 6.04 -3.01 4.01
C PHE A 117 7.54 -3.34 3.95
N GLU A 118 8.00 -3.99 2.88
CA GLU A 118 9.42 -4.33 2.71
C GLU A 118 10.32 -3.09 2.62
N GLU A 119 9.86 -2.03 1.95
CA GLU A 119 10.62 -0.78 1.87
C GLU A 119 10.67 -0.04 3.22
N GLU A 120 9.55 0.03 3.94
CA GLU A 120 9.52 0.60 5.29
C GLU A 120 10.43 -0.16 6.26
N ARG A 121 10.49 -1.49 6.14
CA ARG A 121 11.39 -2.35 6.91
C ARG A 121 12.86 -2.03 6.62
N LYS A 122 13.24 -1.88 5.34
CA LYS A 122 14.61 -1.50 4.95
C LYS A 122 14.99 -0.13 5.52
N VAL A 123 14.08 0.85 5.45
CA VAL A 123 14.29 2.18 6.03
C VAL A 123 14.51 2.08 7.54
N SER A 124 13.69 1.29 8.22
CA SER A 124 13.80 1.08 9.67
C SER A 124 15.10 0.40 10.07
N GLN A 125 15.54 -0.62 9.34
CA GLN A 125 16.84 -1.27 9.54
C GLN A 125 18.01 -0.30 9.37
N ARG A 126 17.98 0.55 8.33
CA ARG A 126 19.00 1.59 8.11
C ARG A 126 19.02 2.60 9.27
N LYS A 127 17.86 3.03 9.76
CA LYS A 127 17.76 3.91 10.94
C LYS A 127 18.32 3.24 12.19
N ASN A 128 18.00 1.97 12.43
CA ASN A 128 18.50 1.22 13.59
C ASN A 128 20.02 1.04 13.53
N LEU A 129 20.59 0.77 12.37
CA LEU A 129 22.04 0.65 12.19
C LEU A 129 22.76 1.96 12.53
N ILE A 130 22.20 3.11 12.13
CA ILE A 130 22.73 4.43 12.52
C ILE A 130 22.65 4.62 14.04
N LYS A 131 21.48 4.35 14.64
CA LYS A 131 21.29 4.44 16.10
C LYS A 131 22.27 3.56 16.87
N GLN A 132 22.43 2.31 16.45
CA GLN A 132 23.35 1.36 17.07
C GLN A 132 24.80 1.85 16.96
N SER A 133 25.20 2.36 15.79
CA SER A 133 26.54 2.92 15.60
C SER A 133 26.81 4.14 16.48
N LEU A 134 25.78 4.94 16.80
CA LEU A 134 25.90 6.05 17.76
C LEU A 134 26.06 5.55 19.19
N ILE A 135 25.25 4.55 19.60
CA ILE A 135 25.34 3.93 20.93
C ILE A 135 26.71 3.29 21.14
N ASP A 136 27.23 2.60 20.12
CA ASP A 136 28.50 1.88 20.17
C ASP A 136 29.71 2.79 19.92
N GLY A 137 29.51 4.07 19.57
CA GLY A 137 30.59 4.98 19.19
C GLY A 137 31.36 4.57 17.92
N ASN A 138 30.76 3.76 17.04
CA ASN A 138 31.42 3.17 15.88
C ASN A 138 31.43 4.14 14.68
N VAL A 139 32.42 5.03 14.66
CA VAL A 139 32.62 6.04 13.60
C VAL A 139 32.84 5.40 12.22
N ASN A 140 33.54 4.26 12.15
CA ASN A 140 33.83 3.57 10.88
C ASN A 140 32.57 3.11 10.16
N ASN A 141 31.53 2.72 10.91
CA ASN A 141 30.26 2.33 10.31
C ASN A 141 29.51 3.55 9.74
N LEU A 142 29.52 4.67 10.45
CA LEU A 142 28.93 5.93 9.97
C LEU A 142 29.66 6.49 8.74
N ASP A 143 30.99 6.36 8.69
CA ASP A 143 31.79 6.73 7.52
C ASP A 143 31.46 5.84 6.32
N SER A 144 31.34 4.52 6.54
CA SER A 144 30.92 3.57 5.50
C SER A 144 29.55 3.93 4.92
N ILE A 145 28.57 4.24 5.77
CA ILE A 145 27.23 4.70 5.33
C ILE A 145 27.34 6.00 4.53
N SER A 146 28.13 6.95 5.02
CA SER A 146 28.30 8.26 4.37
C SER A 146 28.95 8.14 2.99
N ARG A 147 29.92 7.24 2.82
CA ARG A 147 30.55 6.96 1.52
C ARG A 147 29.55 6.46 0.48
N ILE A 148 28.60 5.59 0.87
CA ILE A 148 27.58 5.06 -0.05
C ILE A 148 26.74 6.17 -0.69
N ILE A 149 26.42 7.23 0.06
CA ILE A 149 25.66 8.36 -0.48
C ILE A 149 26.56 9.28 -1.30
N ARG A 150 27.77 9.60 -0.81
CA ARG A 150 28.73 10.45 -1.54
C ARG A 150 29.14 9.86 -2.89
N SER A 151 29.15 8.54 -3.04
CA SER A 151 29.43 7.88 -4.33
C SER A 151 28.24 7.91 -5.30
N LYS A 152 27.02 8.17 -4.82
CA LYS A 152 25.80 8.22 -5.66
C LYS A 152 25.42 9.63 -6.07
N MET A 153 25.63 10.61 -5.19
CA MET A 153 25.19 11.98 -5.43
C MET A 153 26.33 12.94 -5.05
N ILE A 154 26.85 13.65 -6.05
CA ILE A 154 27.83 14.72 -5.86
C ILE A 154 27.08 16.04 -6.06
N ILE A 155 26.94 16.81 -4.98
CA ILE A 155 26.41 18.18 -5.08
C ILE A 155 27.58 19.07 -5.46
N ILE A 156 27.58 19.60 -6.69
CA ILE A 156 28.55 20.57 -7.16
C ILE A 156 27.94 21.96 -6.95
N ARG A 157 28.63 22.82 -6.20
CA ARG A 157 28.33 24.25 -6.10
C ARG A 157 29.43 25.00 -6.84
N PHE A 158 29.08 25.66 -7.93
CA PHE A 158 29.98 26.59 -8.61
C PHE A 158 30.12 27.85 -7.76
N LEU A 159 31.36 28.25 -7.50
CA LEU A 159 31.67 29.45 -6.73
C LEU A 159 31.75 30.69 -7.64
N GLU A 160 31.90 30.49 -8.95
CA GLU A 160 31.92 31.53 -9.98
C GLU A 160 31.14 31.07 -11.22
N SER A 161 30.64 32.03 -12.01
CA SER A 161 29.92 31.77 -13.25
C SER A 161 30.81 31.04 -14.26
N THR A 162 30.43 29.83 -14.63
CA THR A 162 31.04 29.09 -15.74
C THR A 162 30.38 29.51 -17.05
N ASP A 163 30.50 30.78 -17.41
CA ASP A 163 30.20 31.25 -18.77
C ASP A 163 31.53 31.51 -19.50
N GLN A 164 31.77 30.69 -20.52
CA GLN A 164 32.54 31.05 -21.72
C GLN A 164 31.73 30.65 -22.94
#